data_AF-A0A1D1YID3-F1
#
_entry.id   AF-A0A1D1YID3-F1
#
_cell.length_a   1.000
_cell.length_b   1.000
_cell.length_c   1.000
_cell.angle_alpha   90.00
_cell.angle_beta   90.00
_cell.angle_gamma   90.00
#
_symmetry.space_group_name_H-M   'P 1'
#
loop_
_entity.id
_entity.type
_entity.pdbx_description
1 polymer ?
#
loop_
_entity_poly.entity_id
_entity_poly.type
_entity_poly.pdbx_seq_one_letter_code
_entity_poly.pdbx_strand_id
1 'polypeptide(L)'
;RPRDGSRWRVGGPDDSPLTSSIKGAAAPRNRRLLLRTSAFSLPSSPRLGFPTGRPIPGHSDPFARSPLRRGFFRCSEVSLTSSSDLCSEVDSWFLWIASAMAYQGKKLIDDPNDVVTEFIEGLVETYPGLQYLDGFPQVKVVLRADVSSSTYDKVAVISGGGSGHEPAHAGFVGVGMLTAAICGDVFTSPPVDSILAGIRAVTGPMGCLLIVKNYTGDRLNFGLAAEQAKSEGYKVEMVIVGDDCALPPPRGIAGRRGLAGTILVHKVTGAAASAGLSLAEVAAEAKHAAEMVGTMGVALSVCTLPGQVTSDRLGPGKMELGLGIHGEPGAAVTDLQPVDVVVSHVLKQILSMETQYVPITRGSRVVLMINGLGATPIMELMIAAGKAVPQLQLEHGVAVERVYTGSFMTSLDMAGFSISIMKADSEILLRLDAPTKAPYWPVGVDGEHPPAKIPVPVPPSRSTRNEEVLTQPHELNKQGYILQVAIEAATNAVISLKESLNEWDSKVGDGDCGSTMFRGATAILEDMRK
;
A
#
# COMPACT_ATOMS: atom_id res chain seq x y z
N ARG A 1 -43.09 -3.41 37.85
CA ARG A 1 -43.86 -2.56 38.80
C ARG A 1 -43.70 -3.18 40.19
N PRO A 2 -43.61 -2.41 41.29
CA PRO A 2 -43.31 -0.97 41.46
C PRO A 2 -41.94 -0.75 42.16
N ARG A 3 -41.20 0.34 41.90
CA ARG A 3 -41.29 1.70 42.49
C ARG A 3 -41.10 1.71 44.02
N ASP A 4 -40.03 2.35 44.47
CA ASP A 4 -40.20 3.50 45.36
C ASP A 4 -39.14 4.56 45.08
N GLY A 5 -39.56 5.82 45.14
CA GLY A 5 -38.72 6.98 44.93
C GLY A 5 -39.08 8.02 45.96
N SER A 6 -38.09 8.82 46.39
CA SER A 6 -38.38 10.09 47.03
C SER A 6 -37.36 11.14 46.57
N ARG A 7 -37.94 12.26 46.17
CA ARG A 7 -37.39 13.46 45.56
C ARG A 7 -37.65 14.59 46.56
N TRP A 8 -36.70 15.49 46.78
CA TRP A 8 -36.92 16.88 47.21
C TRP A 8 -35.81 17.72 46.54
N ARG A 9 -36.09 18.40 45.41
CA ARG A 9 -36.41 19.85 45.22
C ARG A 9 -35.39 20.81 45.85
N VAL A 10 -34.52 21.47 45.07
CA VAL A 10 -34.68 22.66 44.17
C VAL A 10 -34.52 23.99 44.91
N GLY A 11 -33.51 24.76 44.48
CA GLY A 11 -33.35 26.20 44.68
C GLY A 11 -32.05 26.68 44.03
N GLY A 12 -32.11 27.31 42.85
CA GLY A 12 -31.04 28.18 42.31
C GLY A 12 -31.49 29.65 42.47
N PRO A 13 -30.97 30.60 41.68
CA PRO A 13 -29.67 30.71 40.99
C PRO A 13 -28.86 31.92 41.55
N ASP A 14 -27.58 32.08 41.18
CA ASP A 14 -26.96 33.42 41.21
C ASP A 14 -25.91 33.57 40.12
N ASP A 15 -25.95 34.77 39.54
CA ASP A 15 -25.39 35.20 38.28
C ASP A 15 -23.98 35.80 38.43
N SER A 16 -23.12 35.50 37.45
CA SER A 16 -22.23 36.46 36.75
C SER A 16 -20.92 36.93 37.46
N PRO A 17 -20.04 37.70 36.78
CA PRO A 17 -18.76 37.19 36.29
C PRO A 17 -17.55 38.01 36.79
N LEU A 18 -16.33 37.48 36.67
CA LEU A 18 -15.11 38.26 36.92
C LEU A 18 -14.22 38.32 35.68
N THR A 19 -14.27 39.49 35.03
CA THR A 19 -13.23 40.05 34.18
C THR A 19 -12.51 41.20 34.90
N SER A 20 -11.22 41.36 34.59
CA SER A 20 -10.37 42.58 34.65
C SER A 20 -8.97 42.19 35.18
N SER A 21 -7.83 42.74 34.75
CA SER A 21 -7.48 43.69 33.70
C SER A 21 -5.95 43.81 33.68
N ILE A 22 -5.36 43.59 32.51
CA ILE A 22 -4.29 44.32 31.81
C ILE A 22 -3.45 45.37 32.59
N LYS A 23 -2.11 45.26 32.49
CA LYS A 23 -1.10 46.31 32.09
C LYS A 23 0.31 45.72 32.28
N GLY A 24 1.30 45.80 31.38
CA GLY A 24 1.42 46.45 30.07
C GLY A 24 2.84 46.24 29.49
N ALA A 25 2.91 46.38 28.16
CA ALA A 25 4.00 46.88 27.32
C ALA A 25 5.46 46.36 27.45
N ALA A 26 5.98 45.73 26.37
CA ALA A 26 7.11 46.26 25.57
C ALA A 26 7.58 45.28 24.46
N ALA A 27 7.38 45.67 23.20
CA ALA A 27 8.20 45.34 22.03
C ALA A 27 8.04 46.56 21.08
N PRO A 28 9.06 47.01 20.30
CA PRO A 28 9.90 46.16 19.46
C PRO A 28 11.39 46.55 19.39
N ARG A 29 12.27 45.59 19.06
CA ARG A 29 13.60 45.91 18.50
C ARG A 29 13.94 45.01 17.32
N ASN A 30 14.09 45.68 16.18
CA ASN A 30 14.71 45.27 14.93
C ASN A 30 15.83 44.22 15.07
N ARG A 31 15.70 43.10 14.36
CA ARG A 31 16.85 42.39 13.80
C ARG A 31 16.69 42.27 12.30
N ARG A 32 17.69 42.81 11.60
CA ARG A 32 17.84 42.86 10.16
C ARG A 32 17.80 41.47 9.56
N LEU A 33 16.95 41.31 8.55
CA LEU A 33 17.00 40.24 7.57
C LEU A 33 18.23 40.50 6.67
N LEU A 34 19.28 39.70 6.82
CA LEU A 34 20.40 39.66 5.88
C LEU A 34 20.10 38.61 4.81
N LEU A 35 19.53 39.07 3.70
CA LEU A 35 19.50 38.34 2.43
C LEU A 35 20.94 38.17 1.95
N ARG A 36 21.50 36.97 2.08
CA ARG A 36 22.70 36.57 1.33
C ARG A 36 22.26 36.05 -0.03
N THR A 37 22.48 36.86 -1.05
CA THR A 37 22.50 36.45 -2.45
C THR A 37 23.71 35.53 -2.67
N SER A 38 23.49 34.24 -2.84
CA SER A 38 24.51 33.31 -3.36
C SER A 38 24.42 33.29 -4.89
N ALA A 39 25.33 34.02 -5.54
CA ALA A 39 25.60 33.89 -6.95
C ALA A 39 26.30 32.54 -7.20
N PHE A 40 25.70 31.70 -8.04
CA PHE A 40 26.33 30.50 -8.58
C PHE A 40 27.37 30.91 -9.63
N SER A 41 28.65 30.81 -9.28
CA SER A 41 29.77 30.85 -10.21
C SER A 41 30.20 29.43 -10.56
N LEU A 42 30.09 29.08 -11.85
CA LEU A 42 30.59 27.84 -12.45
C LEU A 42 32.11 27.69 -12.23
N PRO A 43 32.62 26.50 -11.86
CA PRO A 43 34.05 26.26 -11.84
C PRO A 43 34.56 25.88 -13.23
N SER A 44 35.52 26.68 -13.69
CA SER A 44 36.41 26.46 -14.82
C SER A 44 37.26 25.20 -14.65
N SER A 45 37.33 24.40 -15.71
CA SER A 45 38.21 23.25 -15.94
C SER A 45 39.70 23.54 -15.71
N PRO A 46 40.47 22.63 -15.08
CA PRO A 46 41.94 22.72 -15.09
C PRO A 46 42.54 21.91 -16.25
N ARG A 47 43.32 22.58 -17.10
CA ARG A 47 44.41 21.98 -17.90
C ARG A 47 45.64 21.84 -17.00
N LEU A 48 46.33 20.71 -17.08
CA LEU A 48 47.75 20.45 -16.76
C LEU A 48 47.96 18.98 -17.18
N GLY A 49 48.98 18.52 -17.91
CA GLY A 49 50.36 18.96 -18.06
C GLY A 49 51.20 17.68 -17.95
N PHE A 50 51.74 17.18 -19.05
CA PHE A 50 52.64 16.01 -19.05
C PHE A 50 53.98 16.35 -18.39
N PRO A 51 54.61 15.37 -17.71
CA PRO A 51 56.05 15.21 -17.89
C PRO A 51 56.49 13.76 -18.12
N THR A 52 57.67 13.68 -18.73
CA THR A 52 58.43 12.55 -19.26
C THR A 52 59.29 11.85 -18.19
N GLY A 53 59.64 10.56 -18.40
CA GLY A 53 60.86 9.98 -17.78
C GLY A 53 60.87 8.48 -17.40
N ARG A 54 61.28 7.62 -18.38
CA ARG A 54 62.28 6.49 -18.36
C ARG A 54 62.35 5.40 -17.23
N PRO A 55 62.95 4.20 -17.53
CA PRO A 55 62.47 2.86 -17.07
C PRO A 55 63.51 1.97 -16.34
N ILE A 56 63.24 0.64 -16.25
CA ILE A 56 64.12 -0.58 -16.13
C ILE A 56 63.98 -1.31 -14.73
N PRO A 57 64.18 -2.66 -14.54
CA PRO A 57 63.53 -3.87 -15.13
C PRO A 57 63.33 -5.08 -14.14
N GLY A 58 62.78 -6.21 -14.61
CA GLY A 58 63.40 -7.54 -14.38
C GLY A 58 62.61 -8.65 -13.67
N HIS A 59 62.75 -9.88 -14.22
CA HIS A 59 62.38 -11.24 -13.74
C HIS A 59 60.92 -11.73 -13.86
N SER A 60 60.59 -13.00 -14.17
CA SER A 60 61.07 -14.06 -15.09
C SER A 60 60.20 -15.31 -14.83
N ASP A 61 59.34 -15.71 -15.79
CA ASP A 61 58.86 -17.06 -16.24
C ASP A 61 58.55 -18.23 -15.26
N PRO A 62 57.91 -19.36 -15.68
CA PRO A 62 56.87 -19.60 -16.72
C PRO A 62 55.75 -20.60 -16.27
N PHE A 63 54.62 -20.74 -17.01
CA PHE A 63 54.00 -22.04 -17.40
C PHE A 63 52.75 -21.88 -18.31
N ALA A 64 52.67 -22.77 -19.31
CA ALA A 64 51.47 -23.34 -19.97
C ALA A 64 50.68 -22.57 -21.08
N ARG A 65 51.14 -22.80 -22.33
CA ARG A 65 50.42 -23.17 -23.59
C ARG A 65 48.89 -22.96 -23.76
N SER A 66 48.54 -21.96 -24.61
CA SER A 66 47.70 -21.98 -25.85
C SER A 66 46.24 -22.51 -25.89
N PRO A 67 45.41 -22.13 -26.91
CA PRO A 67 45.24 -20.82 -27.55
C PRO A 67 43.76 -20.45 -27.82
N LEU A 68 43.37 -19.18 -27.71
CA LEU A 68 42.18 -18.66 -28.41
C LEU A 68 42.48 -17.30 -29.04
N ARG A 69 42.22 -17.24 -30.34
CA ARG A 69 42.50 -16.15 -31.26
C ARG A 69 41.79 -14.85 -30.84
N ARG A 70 42.53 -13.76 -30.68
CA ARG A 70 42.01 -12.40 -30.82
C ARG A 70 42.84 -11.69 -31.88
N GLY A 71 42.20 -11.43 -33.03
CA GLY A 71 42.77 -10.61 -34.08
C GLY A 71 42.80 -9.15 -33.61
N PHE A 72 44.00 -8.59 -33.51
CA PHE A 72 44.21 -7.15 -33.48
C PHE A 72 43.93 -6.60 -34.88
N PHE A 73 42.93 -5.73 -35.00
CA PHE A 73 42.83 -4.85 -36.17
C PHE A 73 43.81 -3.69 -35.99
N ARG A 74 44.77 -3.62 -36.90
CA ARG A 74 45.67 -2.49 -37.13
C ARG A 74 44.80 -1.31 -37.60
N CYS A 75 44.93 -0.17 -36.92
CA CYS A 75 44.44 1.10 -37.44
C CYS A 75 45.40 1.55 -38.55
N SER A 76 45.02 1.30 -39.81
CA SER A 76 45.65 1.91 -40.98
C SER A 76 44.86 3.15 -41.35
N GLU A 77 45.57 4.25 -41.55
CA GLU A 77 45.06 5.56 -41.99
C GLU A 77 44.09 5.41 -43.17
N VAL A 78 42.83 5.77 -42.94
CA VAL A 78 41.85 5.96 -44.01
C VAL A 78 41.77 7.45 -44.30
N SER A 79 42.25 7.83 -45.47
CA SER A 79 42.03 9.15 -46.06
C SER A 79 40.53 9.33 -46.31
N LEU A 80 39.91 10.25 -45.58
CA LEU A 80 38.51 10.64 -45.74
C LEU A 80 38.32 11.39 -47.07
N THR A 81 37.71 10.73 -48.05
CA THR A 81 37.11 11.38 -49.21
C THR A 81 35.64 10.99 -49.30
N SER A 82 34.78 11.88 -48.80
CA SER A 82 33.36 12.07 -49.11
C SER A 82 32.48 12.22 -47.87
N SER A 83 31.54 13.17 -47.95
CA SER A 83 30.71 13.68 -46.87
C SER A 83 29.46 12.82 -46.59
N SER A 84 29.41 11.58 -47.10
CA SER A 84 28.23 10.71 -47.06
C SER A 84 28.30 9.57 -46.04
N ASP A 85 29.48 9.27 -45.48
CA ASP A 85 29.65 8.14 -44.54
C ASP A 85 29.58 8.56 -43.05
N LEU A 86 29.44 9.85 -42.75
CA LEU A 86 29.22 10.35 -41.38
C LEU A 86 27.76 10.28 -40.92
N CYS A 87 26.79 10.03 -41.80
CA CYS A 87 25.38 9.93 -41.41
C CYS A 87 25.00 8.55 -40.87
N SER A 88 25.64 7.46 -41.32
CA SER A 88 25.24 6.10 -40.96
C SER A 88 25.78 5.62 -39.61
N GLU A 89 26.95 6.11 -39.18
CA GLU A 89 27.49 5.79 -37.83
C GLU A 89 26.83 6.62 -36.73
N VAL A 90 26.44 7.88 -37.00
CA VAL A 90 25.77 8.74 -36.02
C VAL A 90 24.33 8.25 -35.76
N ASP A 91 23.64 7.73 -36.78
CA ASP A 91 22.31 7.12 -36.62
C ASP A 91 22.36 5.79 -35.85
N SER A 92 23.42 4.99 -36.00
CA SER A 92 23.65 3.79 -35.19
C SER A 92 23.85 4.11 -33.72
N TRP A 93 24.63 5.15 -33.40
CA TRP A 93 24.83 5.61 -32.03
C TRP A 93 23.58 6.26 -31.43
N PHE A 94 22.81 7.02 -32.22
CA PHE A 94 21.53 7.58 -31.77
C PHE A 94 20.45 6.50 -31.60
N LEU A 95 20.42 5.45 -32.42
CA LEU A 95 19.54 4.30 -32.23
C LEU A 95 19.98 3.45 -31.03
N TRP A 96 21.29 3.34 -30.76
CA TRP A 96 21.79 2.63 -29.57
C TRP A 96 21.52 3.42 -28.28
N ILE A 97 21.67 4.75 -28.29
CA ILE A 97 21.30 5.62 -27.17
C ILE A 97 19.77 5.70 -27.01
N ALA A 98 18.99 5.77 -28.09
CA ALA A 98 17.53 5.74 -28.00
C ALA A 98 16.98 4.36 -27.56
N SER A 99 17.67 3.27 -27.90
CA SER A 99 17.38 1.92 -27.40
C SER A 99 17.85 1.72 -25.95
N ALA A 100 18.95 2.38 -25.55
CA ALA A 100 19.45 2.42 -24.17
C ALA A 100 18.74 3.45 -23.27
N MET A 101 17.91 4.33 -23.84
CA MET A 101 17.12 5.36 -23.15
C MET A 101 15.61 5.20 -23.40
N ALA A 102 15.16 4.02 -23.82
CA ALA A 102 13.78 3.64 -23.57
C ALA A 102 13.65 3.57 -22.05
N TYR A 103 13.13 4.63 -21.42
CA TYR A 103 12.74 4.60 -20.02
C TYR A 103 11.83 3.38 -19.84
N GLN A 104 12.44 2.31 -19.31
CA GLN A 104 11.80 1.16 -18.68
C GLN A 104 10.78 1.72 -17.67
N GLY A 105 9.69 0.98 -17.40
CA GLY A 105 8.43 1.54 -16.90
C GLY A 105 8.58 2.59 -15.78
N LYS A 106 7.71 3.62 -15.80
CA LYS A 106 7.85 4.84 -14.99
C LYS A 106 7.97 4.53 -13.49
N LYS A 107 9.11 4.87 -12.87
CA LYS A 107 9.38 4.77 -11.43
C LYS A 107 10.15 6.01 -10.94
N LEU A 108 9.93 6.40 -9.68
CA LEU A 108 10.71 7.44 -9.01
C LEU A 108 11.81 6.76 -8.19
N ILE A 109 12.90 6.39 -8.86
CA ILE A 109 14.05 5.65 -8.29
C ILE A 109 15.32 6.12 -8.99
N ASP A 110 16.47 5.95 -8.33
CA ASP A 110 17.78 6.19 -8.94
C ASP A 110 18.27 4.89 -9.63
N ASP A 111 18.82 3.91 -8.89
CA ASP A 111 19.22 2.60 -9.42
C ASP A 111 18.21 1.50 -9.04
N PRO A 112 17.64 0.74 -10.01
CA PRO A 112 16.77 -0.41 -9.74
C PRO A 112 17.31 -1.46 -8.76
N ASN A 113 18.63 -1.58 -8.61
CA ASN A 113 19.27 -2.54 -7.69
C ASN A 113 19.34 -2.02 -6.24
N ASP A 114 19.29 -0.70 -6.05
CA ASP A 114 19.45 -0.06 -4.73
C ASP A 114 18.11 0.32 -4.09
N VAL A 115 16.99 0.17 -4.81
CA VAL A 115 15.64 0.59 -4.37
C VAL A 115 15.23 0.12 -2.97
N VAL A 116 15.65 -1.08 -2.55
CA VAL A 116 15.32 -1.61 -1.22
C VAL A 116 16.14 -0.92 -0.14
N THR A 117 17.42 -0.67 -0.42
CA THR A 117 18.32 0.03 0.51
C THR A 117 17.86 1.46 0.70
N GLU A 118 17.62 2.19 -0.41
CA GLU A 118 17.11 3.56 -0.38
C GLU A 118 15.76 3.67 0.32
N PHE A 119 14.86 2.70 0.12
CA PHE A 119 13.61 2.61 0.86
C PHE A 119 13.84 2.49 2.37
N ILE A 120 14.73 1.59 2.80
CA ILE A 120 15.03 1.39 4.23
C ILE A 120 15.63 2.67 4.84
N GLU A 121 16.56 3.31 4.14
CA GLU A 121 17.17 4.59 4.57
C GLU A 121 16.11 5.68 4.75
N GLY A 122 15.21 5.86 3.77
CA GLY A 122 14.10 6.81 3.89
C GLY A 122 13.13 6.46 5.03
N LEU A 123 12.89 5.16 5.26
CA LEU A 123 12.01 4.69 6.33
C LEU A 123 12.56 5.01 7.72
N VAL A 124 13.84 4.73 7.97
CA VAL A 124 14.46 4.99 9.29
C VAL A 124 14.68 6.49 9.55
N GLU A 125 14.89 7.28 8.51
CA GLU A 125 14.96 8.74 8.62
C GLU A 125 13.58 9.35 8.93
N THR A 126 12.50 8.71 8.47
CA THR A 126 11.12 9.14 8.73
C THR A 126 10.64 8.76 10.14
N TYR A 127 10.98 7.55 10.60
CA TYR A 127 10.43 6.98 11.84
C TYR A 127 11.53 6.73 12.88
N PRO A 128 11.69 7.59 13.90
CA PRO A 128 12.78 7.50 14.88
C PRO A 128 12.70 6.28 15.82
N GLY A 129 11.58 5.55 15.80
CA GLY A 129 11.43 4.28 16.51
C GLY A 129 12.02 3.08 15.76
N LEU A 130 12.54 3.28 14.54
CA LEU A 130 13.11 2.27 13.68
C LEU A 130 14.62 2.48 13.50
N GLN A 131 15.33 1.38 13.29
CA GLN A 131 16.76 1.37 12.96
C GLN A 131 17.02 0.37 11.83
N TYR A 132 18.04 0.69 11.04
CA TYR A 132 18.60 -0.20 10.03
C TYR A 132 19.80 -0.94 10.65
N LEU A 133 19.77 -2.27 10.65
CA LEU A 133 20.87 -3.09 11.15
C LEU A 133 22.12 -2.93 10.27
N ASP A 134 23.23 -2.50 10.88
CA ASP A 134 24.50 -2.36 10.19
C ASP A 134 25.07 -3.73 9.79
N GLY A 135 25.15 -3.97 8.49
CA GLY A 135 25.70 -5.18 7.87
C GLY A 135 25.84 -5.01 6.35
N PHE A 136 26.14 -3.78 5.94
CA PHE A 136 26.10 -3.33 4.56
C PHE A 136 27.04 -4.13 3.64
N PRO A 137 26.66 -4.41 2.37
CA PRO A 137 25.36 -4.14 1.74
C PRO A 137 24.35 -5.31 1.84
N GLN A 138 24.75 -6.44 2.45
CA GLN A 138 24.01 -7.70 2.30
C GLN A 138 22.85 -7.84 3.29
N VAL A 139 22.96 -7.21 4.46
CA VAL A 139 21.96 -7.30 5.53
C VAL A 139 20.96 -6.15 5.40
N LYS A 140 19.74 -6.45 4.95
CA LYS A 140 18.63 -5.51 4.80
C LYS A 140 17.57 -5.77 5.89
N VAL A 141 17.83 -5.31 7.11
CA VAL A 141 16.98 -5.58 8.29
C VAL A 141 16.55 -4.29 8.97
N VAL A 142 15.24 -4.10 9.09
CA VAL A 142 14.64 -3.01 9.88
C VAL A 142 14.21 -3.56 11.23
N LEU A 143 14.61 -2.92 12.32
CA LEU A 143 14.28 -3.33 13.68
C LEU A 143 13.85 -2.15 14.54
N ARG A 144 13.21 -2.45 15.67
CA ARG A 144 12.85 -1.43 16.66
C ARG A 144 14.10 -0.86 17.34
N ALA A 145 14.17 0.46 17.43
CA ALA A 145 15.29 1.17 18.06
C ALA A 145 15.44 0.89 19.58
N ASP A 146 14.38 0.41 20.23
CA ASP A 146 14.36 0.13 21.68
C ASP A 146 14.71 -1.33 22.03
N VAL A 147 15.20 -2.11 21.06
CA VAL A 147 15.48 -3.55 21.22
C VAL A 147 16.96 -3.84 21.08
N SER A 148 17.51 -4.57 22.05
CA SER A 148 18.81 -5.23 21.98
C SER A 148 18.67 -6.66 22.49
N SER A 149 19.28 -7.63 21.81
CA SER A 149 19.26 -9.04 22.24
C SER A 149 19.75 -9.26 23.69
N SER A 150 20.62 -8.38 24.19
CA SER A 150 21.14 -8.45 25.57
C SER A 150 20.14 -8.03 26.65
N THR A 151 19.13 -7.22 26.31
CA THR A 151 18.20 -6.62 27.29
C THR A 151 16.73 -6.91 27.01
N TYR A 152 16.40 -7.49 25.85
CA TYR A 152 15.02 -7.75 25.47
C TYR A 152 14.42 -8.92 26.26
N ASP A 153 13.37 -8.63 27.03
CA ASP A 153 12.75 -9.52 28.01
C ASP A 153 11.43 -10.13 27.53
N LYS A 154 11.08 -9.97 26.24
CA LYS A 154 9.87 -10.50 25.61
C LYS A 154 10.23 -11.39 24.42
N VAL A 155 9.23 -12.13 23.93
CA VAL A 155 9.35 -12.86 22.67
C VAL A 155 9.54 -11.86 21.53
N ALA A 156 10.60 -12.03 20.73
CA ALA A 156 10.78 -11.23 19.52
C ALA A 156 9.90 -11.81 18.40
N VAL A 157 9.13 -10.96 17.73
CA VAL A 157 8.29 -11.34 16.58
C VAL A 157 8.97 -10.83 15.32
N ILE A 158 9.38 -11.73 14.43
CA ILE A 158 10.13 -11.40 13.23
C ILE A 158 9.34 -11.86 12.01
N SER A 159 9.28 -11.02 10.98
CA SER A 159 8.71 -11.37 9.68
C SER A 159 9.63 -10.88 8.56
N GLY A 160 9.30 -11.20 7.31
CA GLY A 160 10.02 -10.68 6.16
C GLY A 160 9.56 -11.31 4.85
N GLY A 161 10.38 -11.14 3.83
CA GLY A 161 10.13 -11.61 2.47
C GLY A 161 10.70 -10.64 1.46
N GLY A 162 10.37 -10.85 0.19
CA GLY A 162 10.72 -9.89 -0.87
C GLY A 162 10.13 -8.51 -0.63
N SER A 163 10.86 -7.49 -1.06
CA SER A 163 10.40 -6.10 -1.04
C SER A 163 9.43 -5.84 -2.21
N GLY A 164 8.77 -4.68 -2.20
CA GLY A 164 7.73 -4.33 -3.18
C GLY A 164 6.31 -4.55 -2.67
N HIS A 165 6.15 -4.81 -1.37
CA HIS A 165 4.86 -4.97 -0.70
C HIS A 165 4.61 -3.90 0.36
N GLU A 166 5.40 -2.83 0.34
CA GLU A 166 5.39 -1.78 1.35
C GLU A 166 3.97 -1.22 1.55
N PRO A 167 3.51 -1.04 2.80
CA PRO A 167 4.31 -1.04 4.03
C PRO A 167 4.69 -2.41 4.60
N ALA A 168 4.21 -3.52 4.03
CA ALA A 168 4.61 -4.85 4.48
C ALA A 168 6.09 -5.11 4.15
N HIS A 169 6.96 -5.50 5.09
CA HIS A 169 6.71 -5.70 6.53
C HIS A 169 7.25 -4.59 7.42
N ALA A 170 8.23 -3.82 6.93
CA ALA A 170 8.98 -2.86 7.74
C ALA A 170 8.11 -1.76 8.36
N GLY A 171 7.02 -1.37 7.71
CA GLY A 171 6.05 -0.41 8.25
C GLY A 171 5.22 -0.94 9.43
N PHE A 172 5.30 -2.25 9.72
CA PHE A 172 4.67 -2.89 10.87
C PHE A 172 5.64 -3.25 12.00
N VAL A 173 6.88 -2.75 11.92
CA VAL A 173 7.86 -2.84 13.01
C VAL A 173 7.52 -1.79 14.06
N GLY A 174 7.36 -2.22 15.30
CA GLY A 174 6.96 -1.36 16.42
C GLY A 174 6.48 -2.14 17.63
N VAL A 175 6.50 -1.49 18.80
CA VAL A 175 5.93 -2.04 20.04
C VAL A 175 4.50 -2.51 19.76
N GLY A 176 4.15 -3.75 20.13
CA GLY A 176 2.81 -4.31 19.91
C GLY A 176 2.58 -4.95 18.54
N MET A 177 3.58 -4.98 17.65
CA MET A 177 3.58 -5.70 16.36
C MET A 177 4.94 -6.40 16.13
N LEU A 178 5.61 -6.15 15.01
CA LEU A 178 6.88 -6.80 14.70
C LEU A 178 8.03 -6.17 15.48
N THR A 179 8.97 -7.00 15.90
CA THR A 179 10.25 -6.61 16.50
C THR A 179 11.28 -6.28 15.43
N ALA A 180 11.30 -7.05 14.34
CA ALA A 180 12.11 -6.80 13.16
C ALA A 180 11.42 -7.30 11.87
N ALA A 181 11.80 -6.70 10.75
CA ALA A 181 11.43 -7.09 9.40
C ALA A 181 12.70 -7.34 8.56
N ILE A 182 12.78 -8.50 7.92
CA ILE A 182 13.88 -8.88 7.03
C ILE A 182 13.45 -8.62 5.58
N CYS A 183 14.08 -7.66 4.93
CA CYS A 183 13.76 -7.24 3.57
C CYS A 183 14.66 -7.96 2.56
N GLY A 184 14.08 -8.76 1.68
CA GLY A 184 14.78 -9.28 0.50
C GLY A 184 14.78 -8.28 -0.65
N ASP A 185 15.36 -8.65 -1.78
CA ASP A 185 15.21 -7.87 -3.00
C ASP A 185 13.75 -7.90 -3.49
N VAL A 186 13.43 -7.08 -4.50
CA VAL A 186 12.05 -6.96 -5.01
C VAL A 186 11.51 -8.35 -5.41
N PHE A 187 10.41 -8.76 -4.77
CA PHE A 187 9.73 -10.05 -4.92
C PHE A 187 10.61 -11.30 -4.72
N THR A 188 11.74 -11.17 -4.02
CA THR A 188 12.67 -12.27 -3.76
C THR A 188 12.88 -12.45 -2.27
N SER A 189 12.69 -13.67 -1.74
CA SER A 189 12.92 -13.97 -0.33
C SER A 189 14.31 -13.48 0.13
N PRO A 190 14.46 -12.92 1.34
CA PRO A 190 15.75 -12.53 1.87
C PRO A 190 16.69 -13.73 1.97
N PRO A 191 18.01 -13.51 1.84
CA PRO A 191 19.00 -14.56 2.03
C PRO A 191 19.04 -15.01 3.50
N VAL A 192 19.46 -16.26 3.72
CA VAL A 192 19.53 -16.90 5.04
C VAL A 192 20.36 -16.09 6.03
N ASP A 193 21.50 -15.56 5.60
CA ASP A 193 22.40 -14.78 6.44
C ASP A 193 21.75 -13.50 6.98
N SER A 194 20.93 -12.82 6.18
CA SER A 194 20.20 -11.61 6.61
C SER A 194 19.09 -11.94 7.61
N ILE A 195 18.40 -13.07 7.42
CA ILE A 195 17.41 -13.55 8.38
C ILE A 195 18.08 -13.89 9.71
N LEU A 196 19.19 -14.63 9.66
CA LEU A 196 19.97 -15.02 10.83
C LEU A 196 20.55 -13.81 11.56
N ALA A 197 21.04 -12.80 10.84
CA ALA A 197 21.48 -11.53 11.41
C ALA A 197 20.34 -10.83 12.17
N GLY A 198 19.14 -10.78 11.59
CA GLY A 198 17.95 -10.26 12.26
C GLY A 198 17.59 -11.03 13.52
N ILE A 199 17.59 -12.37 13.48
CA ILE A 199 17.36 -13.22 14.65
C ILE A 199 18.35 -12.88 15.77
N ARG A 200 19.65 -12.87 15.48
CA ARG A 200 20.70 -12.58 16.46
C ARG A 200 20.58 -11.17 17.05
N ALA A 201 20.14 -10.19 16.25
CA ALA A 201 20.04 -8.80 16.68
C ALA A 201 18.94 -8.58 17.72
N VAL A 202 17.79 -9.26 17.60
CA VAL A 202 16.60 -8.95 18.41
C VAL A 202 16.16 -10.05 19.37
N THR A 203 16.73 -11.25 19.28
CA THR A 203 16.27 -12.40 20.08
C THR A 203 16.96 -12.45 21.45
N GLY A 204 16.18 -12.22 22.52
CA GLY A 204 16.62 -12.39 23.91
C GLY A 204 16.31 -13.80 24.49
N PRO A 205 16.43 -13.99 25.82
CA PRO A 205 16.24 -15.29 26.48
C PRO A 205 14.86 -15.94 26.31
N MET A 206 13.84 -15.11 26.01
CA MET A 206 12.47 -15.55 25.74
C MET A 206 12.30 -16.16 24.35
N GLY A 207 13.29 -16.01 23.46
CA GLY A 207 13.25 -16.55 22.09
C GLY A 207 12.52 -15.65 21.10
N CYS A 208 12.36 -16.16 19.87
CA CYS A 208 11.69 -15.46 18.80
C CYS A 208 10.73 -16.36 18.02
N LEU A 209 9.70 -15.74 17.46
CA LEU A 209 8.76 -16.34 16.54
C LEU A 209 8.94 -15.73 15.16
N LEU A 210 9.14 -16.59 14.17
CA LEU A 210 9.17 -16.22 12.76
C LEU A 210 7.77 -16.37 12.16
N ILE A 211 7.18 -15.28 11.66
CA ILE A 211 5.94 -15.29 10.88
C ILE A 211 6.32 -15.25 9.41
N VAL A 212 6.00 -16.32 8.66
CA VAL A 212 6.50 -16.52 7.30
C VAL A 212 5.32 -16.67 6.34
N LYS A 213 5.26 -15.83 5.30
CA LYS A 213 4.25 -15.98 4.23
C LYS A 213 4.50 -17.30 3.49
N ASN A 214 3.45 -18.00 3.09
CA ASN A 214 3.60 -19.31 2.45
C ASN A 214 4.04 -19.19 0.97
N TYR A 215 5.31 -18.86 0.78
CA TYR A 215 6.05 -18.92 -0.48
C TYR A 215 7.24 -19.85 -0.32
N THR A 216 7.58 -20.60 -1.38
CA THR A 216 8.65 -21.60 -1.32
C THR A 216 9.99 -21.00 -0.90
N GLY A 217 10.38 -19.87 -1.49
CA GLY A 217 11.61 -19.16 -1.13
C GLY A 217 11.63 -18.73 0.33
N ASP A 218 10.56 -18.06 0.78
CA ASP A 218 10.40 -17.61 2.16
C ASP A 218 10.50 -18.80 3.14
N ARG A 219 9.79 -19.90 2.89
CA ARG A 219 9.80 -21.09 3.76
C ARG A 219 11.17 -21.75 3.86
N LEU A 220 11.86 -21.91 2.74
CA LEU A 220 13.17 -22.55 2.72
C LEU A 220 14.22 -21.67 3.42
N ASN A 221 14.25 -20.37 3.11
CA ASN A 221 15.27 -19.47 3.66
C ASN A 221 15.05 -19.21 5.16
N PHE A 222 13.80 -18.92 5.58
CA PHE A 222 13.49 -18.75 7.01
C PHE A 222 13.63 -20.07 7.79
N GLY A 223 13.24 -21.20 7.19
CA GLY A 223 13.40 -22.51 7.81
C GLY A 223 14.87 -22.86 8.07
N LEU A 224 15.73 -22.64 7.07
CA LEU A 224 17.17 -22.88 7.22
C LEU A 224 17.80 -21.93 8.25
N ALA A 225 17.44 -20.65 8.23
CA ALA A 225 17.89 -19.68 9.24
C ALA A 225 17.43 -20.06 10.66
N ALA A 226 16.21 -20.56 10.82
CA ALA A 226 15.68 -21.01 12.10
C ALA A 226 16.48 -22.22 12.65
N GLU A 227 16.77 -23.21 11.82
CA GLU A 227 17.57 -24.37 12.24
C GLU A 227 19.01 -23.98 12.59
N GLN A 228 19.61 -23.05 11.84
CA GLN A 228 20.92 -22.52 12.17
C GLN A 228 20.91 -21.73 13.49
N ALA A 229 19.91 -20.86 13.71
CA ALA A 229 19.75 -20.15 14.97
C ALA A 229 19.53 -21.10 16.16
N LYS A 230 18.74 -22.17 16.00
CA LYS A 230 18.58 -23.21 17.03
C LYS A 230 19.91 -23.89 17.37
N SER A 231 20.73 -24.18 16.36
CA SER A 231 22.08 -24.74 16.57
C SER A 231 23.02 -23.80 17.33
N GLU A 232 22.78 -22.49 17.27
CA GLU A 232 23.47 -21.45 18.04
C GLU A 232 22.89 -21.24 19.45
N GLY A 233 21.84 -21.98 19.81
CA GLY A 233 21.20 -21.94 21.13
C GLY A 233 20.01 -20.98 21.25
N TYR A 234 19.57 -20.33 20.17
CA TYR A 234 18.36 -19.51 20.18
C TYR A 234 17.10 -20.39 20.24
N LYS A 235 16.10 -19.95 21.01
CA LYS A 235 14.76 -20.53 20.99
C LYS A 235 13.99 -19.89 19.84
N VAL A 236 13.62 -20.69 18.84
CA VAL A 236 12.97 -20.20 17.63
C VAL A 236 11.77 -21.09 17.30
N GLU A 237 10.60 -20.46 17.16
CA GLU A 237 9.41 -21.08 16.57
C GLU A 237 9.11 -20.43 15.21
N MET A 238 8.36 -21.12 14.35
CA MET A 238 7.99 -20.62 13.04
C MET A 238 6.52 -20.94 12.73
N VAL A 239 5.77 -19.92 12.32
CA VAL A 239 4.39 -20.04 11.86
C VAL A 239 4.29 -19.60 10.41
N ILE A 240 3.67 -20.44 9.59
CA ILE A 240 3.45 -20.19 8.17
C ILE A 240 2.04 -19.63 7.98
N VAL A 241 1.92 -18.49 7.29
CA VAL A 241 0.63 -17.87 6.95
C VAL A 241 0.30 -18.16 5.49
N GLY A 242 -0.81 -18.88 5.29
CA GLY A 242 -1.37 -19.20 3.98
C GLY A 242 -2.85 -18.87 3.94
N ASP A 243 -3.18 -17.59 3.79
CA ASP A 243 -4.54 -17.05 3.87
C ASP A 243 -5.23 -16.92 2.50
N ASP A 244 -4.54 -17.08 1.39
CA ASP A 244 -5.15 -16.97 0.05
C ASP A 244 -6.23 -18.04 -0.20
N CYS A 245 -7.41 -17.62 -0.64
CA CYS A 245 -8.58 -18.44 -0.95
C CYS A 245 -8.88 -18.54 -2.45
N ALA A 246 -8.08 -17.90 -3.31
CA ALA A 246 -8.35 -17.82 -4.75
C ALA A 246 -8.34 -19.18 -5.45
N LEU A 247 -7.43 -20.07 -5.07
CA LEU A 247 -7.19 -21.33 -5.78
C LEU A 247 -7.75 -22.50 -4.98
N PRO A 248 -8.66 -23.33 -5.51
CA PRO A 248 -9.23 -24.46 -4.78
C PRO A 248 -8.20 -25.58 -4.52
N PRO A 249 -8.37 -26.38 -3.45
CA PRO A 249 -7.52 -27.56 -3.22
C PRO A 249 -7.81 -28.63 -4.31
N PRO A 250 -6.82 -29.40 -4.78
CA PRO A 250 -5.41 -29.42 -4.44
C PRO A 250 -4.58 -28.82 -5.59
N ARG A 251 -4.77 -27.55 -5.97
CA ARG A 251 -3.83 -26.92 -6.92
C ARG A 251 -2.60 -26.41 -6.17
N GLY A 252 -1.63 -27.32 -6.01
CA GLY A 252 -0.26 -27.01 -5.58
C GLY A 252 0.24 -27.87 -4.41
N ILE A 253 1.47 -28.37 -4.53
CA ILE A 253 2.20 -29.08 -3.45
C ILE A 253 2.53 -28.10 -2.29
N ALA A 254 2.57 -26.79 -2.57
CA ALA A 254 3.04 -25.75 -1.65
C ALA A 254 1.96 -25.17 -0.71
N GLY A 255 0.68 -25.42 -0.93
CA GLY A 255 -0.43 -24.86 -0.13
C GLY A 255 -0.89 -23.45 -0.58
N ARG A 256 -1.72 -22.79 0.24
CA ARG A 256 -2.29 -21.44 -0.02
C ARG A 256 -1.22 -20.35 0.12
N ARG A 257 -1.17 -19.37 -0.78
CA ARG A 257 -0.24 -18.22 -0.69
C ARG A 257 -0.51 -17.39 0.59
N GLY A 258 0.53 -16.71 1.10
CA GLY A 258 0.41 -15.75 2.20
C GLY A 258 0.27 -14.31 1.69
N LEU A 259 -0.86 -13.67 1.95
CA LEU A 259 -1.25 -12.34 1.46
C LEU A 259 -1.54 -11.38 2.64
N ALA A 260 -2.39 -10.38 2.42
CA ALA A 260 -2.66 -9.27 3.34
C ALA A 260 -3.18 -9.70 4.73
N GLY A 261 -3.80 -10.88 4.86
CA GLY A 261 -4.24 -11.41 6.15
C GLY A 261 -3.08 -11.64 7.12
N THR A 262 -1.85 -11.80 6.60
CA THR A 262 -0.61 -11.83 7.39
C THR A 262 -0.46 -10.62 8.32
N ILE A 263 -0.94 -9.44 7.92
CA ILE A 263 -0.81 -8.23 8.74
C ILE A 263 -1.71 -8.30 10.00
N LEU A 264 -2.87 -8.92 9.90
CA LEU A 264 -3.71 -9.21 11.06
C LEU A 264 -3.02 -10.22 12.01
N VAL A 265 -2.36 -11.23 11.45
CA VAL A 265 -1.56 -12.19 12.23
C VAL A 265 -0.41 -11.48 12.95
N HIS A 266 0.30 -10.56 12.29
CA HIS A 266 1.33 -9.73 12.93
C HIS A 266 0.79 -8.96 14.12
N LYS A 267 -0.40 -8.36 13.97
CA LYS A 267 -1.03 -7.57 15.04
C LYS A 267 -1.40 -8.44 16.24
N VAL A 268 -2.05 -9.58 16.00
CA VAL A 268 -2.46 -10.49 17.07
C VAL A 268 -1.22 -11.00 17.82
N THR A 269 -0.24 -11.49 17.06
CA THR A 269 0.98 -12.08 17.60
C THR A 269 1.85 -11.07 18.34
N GLY A 270 2.04 -9.88 17.79
CA GLY A 270 2.83 -8.82 18.42
C GLY A 270 2.19 -8.29 19.70
N ALA A 271 0.85 -8.22 19.74
CA ALA A 271 0.13 -7.87 20.97
C ALA A 271 0.26 -8.96 22.04
N ALA A 272 0.22 -10.24 21.65
CA ALA A 272 0.47 -11.38 22.54
C ALA A 272 1.88 -11.35 23.14
N ALA A 273 2.90 -11.17 22.30
CA ALA A 273 4.28 -11.02 22.74
C ALA A 273 4.47 -9.79 23.64
N SER A 274 3.84 -8.66 23.30
CA SER A 274 3.90 -7.44 24.11
C SER A 274 3.24 -7.61 25.49
N ALA A 275 2.22 -8.46 25.59
CA ALA A 275 1.58 -8.84 26.86
C ALA A 275 2.43 -9.80 27.73
N GLY A 276 3.62 -10.21 27.25
CA GLY A 276 4.57 -10.99 28.03
C GLY A 276 4.34 -12.50 28.01
N LEU A 277 3.56 -13.00 27.04
CA LEU A 277 3.34 -14.43 26.86
C LEU A 277 4.65 -15.17 26.49
N SER A 278 4.71 -16.45 26.81
CA SER A 278 5.83 -17.32 26.45
C SER A 278 5.87 -17.59 24.95
N LEU A 279 7.03 -18.01 24.43
CA LEU A 279 7.20 -18.32 23.00
C LEU A 279 6.17 -19.34 22.49
N ALA A 280 5.87 -20.37 23.28
CA ALA A 280 4.90 -21.40 22.91
C ALA A 280 3.46 -20.85 22.82
N GLU A 281 3.07 -19.99 23.76
CA GLU A 281 1.75 -19.35 23.75
C GLU A 281 1.63 -18.34 22.59
N VAL A 282 2.66 -17.55 22.35
CA VAL A 282 2.71 -16.62 21.21
C VAL A 282 2.63 -17.37 19.87
N ALA A 283 3.34 -18.50 19.74
CA ALA A 283 3.25 -19.35 18.55
C ALA A 283 1.85 -19.98 18.37
N ALA A 284 1.21 -20.38 19.46
CA ALA A 284 -0.16 -20.90 19.43
C ALA A 284 -1.18 -19.83 19.01
N GLU A 285 -1.11 -18.61 19.55
CA GLU A 285 -1.97 -17.49 19.14
C GLU A 285 -1.75 -17.12 17.66
N ALA A 286 -0.49 -17.08 17.21
CA ALA A 286 -0.16 -16.80 15.81
C ALA A 286 -0.73 -17.85 14.86
N LYS A 287 -0.61 -19.14 15.22
CA LYS A 287 -1.17 -20.25 14.44
C LYS A 287 -2.69 -20.18 14.38
N HIS A 288 -3.35 -19.96 15.52
CA HIS A 288 -4.81 -19.76 15.58
C HIS A 288 -5.25 -18.60 14.70
N ALA A 289 -4.60 -17.44 14.80
CA ALA A 289 -4.91 -16.28 13.95
C ALA A 289 -4.73 -16.58 12.45
N ALA A 290 -3.68 -17.31 12.07
CA ALA A 290 -3.43 -17.70 10.68
C ALA A 290 -4.49 -18.67 10.13
N GLU A 291 -5.02 -19.57 10.96
CA GLU A 291 -6.10 -20.51 10.60
C GLU A 291 -7.47 -19.82 10.51
N MET A 292 -7.63 -18.67 11.18
CA MET A 292 -8.89 -17.92 11.23
C MET A 292 -9.02 -16.85 10.15
N VAL A 293 -8.07 -16.71 9.23
CA VAL A 293 -8.09 -15.67 8.19
C VAL A 293 -8.07 -16.23 6.77
N GLY A 294 -8.87 -15.61 5.92
CA GLY A 294 -8.94 -15.90 4.49
C GLY A 294 -8.94 -14.62 3.67
N THR A 295 -8.18 -14.62 2.59
CA THR A 295 -7.96 -13.46 1.71
C THR A 295 -8.16 -13.85 0.26
N MET A 296 -8.71 -12.95 -0.55
CA MET A 296 -8.64 -13.07 -2.01
C MET A 296 -8.48 -11.68 -2.63
N GLY A 297 -7.56 -11.59 -3.60
CA GLY A 297 -7.26 -10.38 -4.35
C GLY A 297 -8.01 -10.29 -5.68
N VAL A 298 -8.12 -9.09 -6.21
CA VAL A 298 -8.57 -8.77 -7.57
C VAL A 298 -7.70 -7.66 -8.12
N ALA A 299 -7.18 -7.85 -9.32
CA ALA A 299 -6.27 -6.91 -9.97
C ALA A 299 -6.86 -6.38 -11.29
N LEU A 300 -6.73 -5.08 -11.50
CA LEU A 300 -7.09 -4.35 -12.73
C LEU A 300 -5.88 -4.17 -13.65
N SER A 301 -4.67 -4.21 -13.09
CA SER A 301 -3.41 -4.21 -13.81
C SER A 301 -2.40 -5.15 -13.15
N VAL A 302 -1.33 -5.48 -13.85
CA VAL A 302 -0.14 -6.08 -13.23
C VAL A 302 0.80 -4.97 -12.77
N CYS A 303 1.69 -5.28 -11.83
CA CYS A 303 2.72 -4.34 -11.41
C CYS A 303 3.88 -4.25 -12.41
N THR A 304 4.61 -3.14 -12.33
CA THR A 304 5.85 -2.88 -13.05
C THR A 304 7.02 -3.11 -12.10
N LEU A 305 7.95 -4.01 -12.42
CA LEU A 305 9.19 -4.17 -11.65
C LEU A 305 10.15 -3.00 -11.94
N PRO A 306 10.94 -2.53 -10.95
CA PRO A 306 12.01 -1.56 -11.19
C PRO A 306 12.95 -1.98 -12.33
N GLY A 307 13.23 -1.05 -13.24
CA GLY A 307 14.09 -1.32 -14.41
C GLY A 307 13.51 -2.24 -15.48
N GLN A 308 12.24 -2.67 -15.35
CA GLN A 308 11.56 -3.54 -16.31
C GLN A 308 10.40 -2.84 -17.02
N VAL A 309 9.96 -3.40 -18.13
CA VAL A 309 8.75 -2.96 -18.84
C VAL A 309 7.52 -3.59 -18.19
N THR A 310 6.44 -2.82 -18.06
CA THR A 310 5.16 -3.33 -17.56
C THR A 310 4.65 -4.45 -18.47
N SER A 311 4.26 -5.59 -17.89
CA SER A 311 3.65 -6.67 -18.67
C SER A 311 2.25 -6.26 -19.15
N ASP A 312 1.92 -6.63 -20.39
CA ASP A 312 0.62 -6.41 -21.03
C ASP A 312 -0.34 -7.60 -20.87
N ARG A 313 -0.02 -8.55 -19.97
CA ARG A 313 -0.80 -9.80 -19.77
C ARG A 313 -2.28 -9.54 -19.45
N LEU A 314 -2.58 -8.42 -18.80
CA LEU A 314 -3.93 -7.93 -18.59
C LEU A 314 -4.30 -6.95 -19.71
N GLY A 315 -5.13 -7.41 -20.64
CA GLY A 315 -5.65 -6.57 -21.73
C GLY A 315 -6.62 -5.48 -21.24
N PRO A 316 -6.96 -4.50 -22.10
CA PRO A 316 -7.88 -3.42 -21.73
C PRO A 316 -9.26 -3.96 -21.35
N GLY A 317 -9.85 -3.40 -20.30
CA GLY A 317 -11.17 -3.79 -19.81
C GLY A 317 -11.22 -5.17 -19.16
N LYS A 318 -10.06 -5.76 -18.82
CA LYS A 318 -9.97 -7.02 -18.09
C LYS A 318 -9.62 -6.78 -16.62
N MET A 319 -9.95 -7.77 -15.79
CA MET A 319 -9.48 -7.90 -14.42
C MET A 319 -9.09 -9.35 -14.16
N GLU A 320 -8.20 -9.59 -13.19
CA GLU A 320 -7.79 -10.93 -12.77
C GLU A 320 -8.21 -11.21 -11.33
N LEU A 321 -9.00 -12.25 -11.16
CA LEU A 321 -9.50 -12.73 -9.89
C LEU A 321 -8.44 -13.64 -9.26
N GLY A 322 -8.00 -13.28 -8.06
CA GLY A 322 -7.02 -14.05 -7.31
C GLY A 322 -5.58 -13.89 -7.76
N LEU A 323 -5.23 -12.80 -8.45
CA LEU A 323 -3.84 -12.52 -8.80
C LEU A 323 -2.96 -12.48 -7.53
N GLY A 324 -1.79 -13.11 -7.58
CA GLY A 324 -0.83 -13.11 -6.48
C GLY A 324 -0.06 -11.79 -6.35
N ILE A 325 0.51 -11.55 -5.16
CA ILE A 325 1.25 -10.30 -4.87
C ILE A 325 2.60 -10.19 -5.58
N HIS A 326 3.12 -11.25 -6.22
CA HIS A 326 4.30 -11.16 -7.08
C HIS A 326 3.93 -11.25 -8.58
N GLY A 327 2.65 -11.06 -8.90
CA GLY A 327 2.13 -11.19 -10.27
C GLY A 327 1.85 -12.62 -10.72
N GLU A 328 1.82 -13.59 -9.79
CA GLU A 328 1.50 -14.98 -10.11
C GLU A 328 0.05 -15.10 -10.62
N PRO A 329 -0.22 -15.92 -11.65
CA PRO A 329 -1.55 -16.06 -12.21
C PRO A 329 -2.63 -16.35 -11.16
N GLY A 330 -3.77 -15.71 -11.35
CA GLY A 330 -4.94 -15.90 -10.51
C GLY A 330 -5.79 -17.10 -10.90
N ALA A 331 -6.99 -17.15 -10.33
CA ALA A 331 -7.98 -18.18 -10.63
C ALA A 331 -8.60 -17.98 -12.02
N ALA A 332 -8.85 -16.73 -12.43
CA ALA A 332 -9.45 -16.41 -13.72
C ALA A 332 -9.16 -14.96 -14.15
N VAL A 333 -9.06 -14.75 -15.46
CA VAL A 333 -9.13 -13.42 -16.09
C VAL A 333 -10.53 -13.24 -16.64
N THR A 334 -11.19 -12.15 -16.29
CA THR A 334 -12.58 -11.84 -16.69
C THR A 334 -12.69 -10.42 -17.21
N ASP A 335 -13.83 -10.08 -17.82
CA ASP A 335 -14.16 -8.69 -18.10
C ASP A 335 -14.29 -7.89 -16.80
N LEU A 336 -13.98 -6.60 -16.85
CA LEU A 336 -14.18 -5.68 -15.75
C LEU A 336 -15.65 -5.70 -15.31
N GLN A 337 -15.88 -5.81 -14.01
CA GLN A 337 -17.22 -5.86 -13.43
C GLN A 337 -17.46 -4.71 -12.45
N PRO A 338 -18.73 -4.32 -12.21
CA PRO A 338 -19.06 -3.42 -11.12
C PRO A 338 -18.54 -3.94 -9.77
N VAL A 339 -18.03 -3.04 -8.91
CA VAL A 339 -17.45 -3.40 -7.59
C VAL A 339 -18.38 -4.27 -6.74
N ASP A 340 -19.69 -4.05 -6.81
CA ASP A 340 -20.67 -4.85 -6.07
C ASP A 340 -20.62 -6.35 -6.43
N VAL A 341 -20.47 -6.64 -7.74
CA VAL A 341 -20.34 -8.00 -8.27
C VAL A 341 -19.00 -8.61 -7.87
N VAL A 342 -17.92 -7.81 -7.98
CA VAL A 342 -16.55 -8.23 -7.60
C VAL A 342 -16.50 -8.61 -6.13
N VAL A 343 -17.02 -7.75 -5.25
CA VAL A 343 -17.07 -7.99 -3.80
C VAL A 343 -17.89 -9.24 -3.50
N SER A 344 -19.09 -9.41 -4.09
CA SER A 344 -19.89 -10.62 -3.84
C SER A 344 -19.15 -11.89 -4.28
N HIS A 345 -18.42 -11.86 -5.40
CA HIS A 345 -17.62 -13.00 -5.84
C HIS A 345 -16.50 -13.33 -4.84
N VAL A 346 -15.73 -12.32 -4.42
CA VAL A 346 -14.63 -12.47 -3.47
C VAL A 346 -15.13 -13.01 -2.12
N LEU A 347 -16.23 -12.45 -1.59
CA LEU A 347 -16.84 -12.91 -0.34
C LEU A 347 -17.33 -14.35 -0.43
N LYS A 348 -18.01 -14.72 -1.54
CA LYS A 348 -18.46 -16.11 -1.77
C LYS A 348 -17.31 -17.10 -1.80
N GLN A 349 -16.17 -16.72 -2.39
CA GLN A 349 -15.00 -17.58 -2.45
C GLN A 349 -14.37 -17.79 -1.06
N ILE A 350 -14.18 -16.70 -0.29
CA ILE A 350 -13.61 -16.77 1.07
C ILE A 350 -14.52 -17.56 2.01
N LEU A 351 -15.84 -17.36 1.91
CA LEU A 351 -16.86 -17.98 2.76
C LEU A 351 -17.41 -19.30 2.19
N SER A 352 -16.75 -19.89 1.20
CA SER A 352 -17.24 -21.08 0.52
C SER A 352 -17.29 -22.29 1.46
N MET A 353 -18.45 -22.93 1.51
CA MET A 353 -18.66 -24.18 2.24
C MET A 353 -18.01 -25.39 1.55
N GLU A 354 -17.60 -25.26 0.29
CA GLU A 354 -16.91 -26.33 -0.45
C GLU A 354 -15.42 -26.39 -0.10
N THR A 355 -14.77 -25.22 0.02
CA THR A 355 -13.34 -25.15 0.35
C THR A 355 -13.10 -25.14 1.85
N GLN A 356 -14.02 -24.56 2.64
CA GLN A 356 -13.93 -24.42 4.09
C GLN A 356 -12.58 -23.86 4.58
N TYR A 357 -11.99 -22.94 3.82
CA TYR A 357 -10.68 -22.37 4.14
C TYR A 357 -10.63 -21.64 5.48
N VAL A 358 -11.77 -21.10 5.90
CA VAL A 358 -11.94 -20.40 7.17
C VAL A 358 -13.26 -20.85 7.80
N PRO A 359 -13.31 -21.17 9.10
CA PRO A 359 -14.51 -21.67 9.77
C PRO A 359 -15.52 -20.56 10.09
N ILE A 360 -15.96 -19.80 9.09
CA ILE A 360 -16.94 -18.72 9.21
C ILE A 360 -18.32 -19.22 8.79
N THR A 361 -19.28 -19.10 9.70
CA THR A 361 -20.69 -19.44 9.48
C THR A 361 -21.58 -18.26 9.90
N ARG A 362 -22.85 -18.27 9.47
CA ARG A 362 -23.84 -17.29 9.93
C ARG A 362 -23.85 -17.19 11.46
N GLY A 363 -23.87 -15.97 11.99
CA GLY A 363 -23.73 -15.65 13.41
C GLY A 363 -22.28 -15.52 13.90
N SER A 364 -21.28 -15.84 13.07
CA SER A 364 -19.88 -15.57 13.40
C SER A 364 -19.63 -14.06 13.46
N ARG A 365 -18.70 -13.68 14.35
CA ARG A 365 -18.10 -12.35 14.39
C ARG A 365 -16.83 -12.35 13.54
N VAL A 366 -16.63 -11.28 12.76
CA VAL A 366 -15.50 -11.16 11.84
C VAL A 366 -14.87 -9.78 11.87
N VAL A 367 -13.61 -9.73 11.47
CA VAL A 367 -12.85 -8.54 11.16
C VAL A 367 -12.66 -8.49 9.65
N LEU A 368 -12.93 -7.34 9.06
CA LEU A 368 -12.79 -7.09 7.63
C LEU A 368 -11.57 -6.21 7.36
N MET A 369 -10.73 -6.58 6.39
CA MET A 369 -9.70 -5.72 5.85
C MET A 369 -9.89 -5.58 4.33
N ILE A 370 -10.00 -4.35 3.86
CA ILE A 370 -9.92 -3.97 2.45
C ILE A 370 -8.53 -3.41 2.21
N ASN A 371 -7.72 -4.15 1.47
CA ASN A 371 -6.32 -3.83 1.22
C ASN A 371 -6.11 -3.39 -0.24
N GLY A 372 -5.56 -2.21 -0.46
CA GLY A 372 -5.11 -1.75 -1.78
C GLY A 372 -3.81 -2.44 -2.21
N LEU A 373 -3.71 -2.79 -3.49
CA LEU A 373 -2.53 -3.46 -4.04
C LEU A 373 -1.44 -2.50 -4.54
N GLY A 374 -1.62 -1.19 -4.35
CA GLY A 374 -0.64 -0.17 -4.73
C GLY A 374 -1.28 1.07 -5.34
N ALA A 375 -1.71 0.96 -6.60
CA ALA A 375 -2.18 2.09 -7.40
C ALA A 375 -3.68 2.40 -7.27
N THR A 376 -4.43 1.65 -6.45
CA THR A 376 -5.87 1.87 -6.26
C THR A 376 -6.14 3.04 -5.30
N PRO A 377 -6.86 4.09 -5.74
CA PRO A 377 -7.21 5.22 -4.88
C PRO A 377 -8.04 4.83 -3.67
N ILE A 378 -7.87 5.56 -2.56
CA ILE A 378 -8.63 5.32 -1.32
C ILE A 378 -10.14 5.42 -1.52
N MET A 379 -10.62 6.25 -2.46
CA MET A 379 -12.04 6.35 -2.81
C MET A 379 -12.60 5.01 -3.27
N GLU A 380 -11.87 4.28 -4.12
CA GLU A 380 -12.30 2.97 -4.62
C GLU A 380 -12.29 1.92 -3.52
N LEU A 381 -11.29 1.95 -2.63
CA LEU A 381 -11.23 1.06 -1.47
C LEU A 381 -12.40 1.31 -0.51
N MET A 382 -12.78 2.57 -0.28
CA MET A 382 -13.94 2.93 0.54
C MET A 382 -15.26 2.50 -0.10
N ILE A 383 -15.37 2.55 -1.44
CA ILE A 383 -16.51 1.98 -2.16
C ILE A 383 -16.58 0.47 -1.93
N ALA A 384 -15.46 -0.25 -2.05
CA ALA A 384 -15.40 -1.69 -1.79
C ALA A 384 -15.79 -2.03 -0.35
N ALA A 385 -15.31 -1.29 0.65
CA ALA A 385 -15.72 -1.42 2.05
C ALA A 385 -17.24 -1.19 2.23
N GLY A 386 -17.77 -0.15 1.60
CA GLY A 386 -19.19 0.19 1.60
C GLY A 386 -20.09 -0.86 0.94
N LYS A 387 -19.54 -1.74 0.10
CA LYS A 387 -20.23 -2.93 -0.45
C LYS A 387 -20.04 -4.17 0.42
N ALA A 388 -18.82 -4.41 0.88
CA ALA A 388 -18.49 -5.62 1.63
C ALA A 388 -19.20 -5.71 2.98
N VAL A 389 -19.28 -4.61 3.73
CA VAL A 389 -19.88 -4.61 5.08
C VAL A 389 -21.38 -4.96 5.04
N PRO A 390 -22.23 -4.34 4.19
CA PRO A 390 -23.63 -4.75 4.07
C PRO A 390 -23.81 -6.18 3.57
N GLN A 391 -23.04 -6.63 2.57
CA GLN A 391 -23.14 -7.99 2.04
C GLN A 391 -22.81 -9.04 3.13
N LEU A 392 -21.76 -8.80 3.92
CA LEU A 392 -21.42 -9.64 5.07
C LEU A 392 -22.55 -9.72 6.11
N GLN A 393 -23.09 -8.56 6.52
CA GLN A 393 -24.09 -8.51 7.59
C GLN A 393 -25.47 -9.00 7.16
N LEU A 394 -25.93 -8.60 5.96
CA LEU A 394 -27.30 -8.84 5.52
C LEU A 394 -27.45 -10.17 4.77
N GLU A 395 -26.52 -10.48 3.86
CA GLU A 395 -26.61 -11.66 3.01
C GLU A 395 -26.01 -12.88 3.73
N HIS A 396 -24.76 -12.75 4.20
CA HIS A 396 -24.05 -13.84 4.89
C HIS A 396 -24.44 -13.98 6.37
N GLY A 397 -25.04 -12.94 6.97
CA GLY A 397 -25.48 -12.97 8.36
C GLY A 397 -24.33 -13.05 9.36
N VAL A 398 -23.19 -12.44 9.06
CA VAL A 398 -22.02 -12.37 9.95
C VAL A 398 -21.88 -10.96 10.54
N ALA A 399 -21.47 -10.87 11.81
CA ALA A 399 -21.29 -9.59 12.48
C ALA A 399 -19.89 -9.03 12.18
N VAL A 400 -19.82 -7.85 11.58
CA VAL A 400 -18.55 -7.19 11.28
C VAL A 400 -18.18 -6.28 12.45
N GLU A 401 -17.15 -6.68 13.20
CA GLU A 401 -16.73 -6.02 14.44
C GLU A 401 -15.74 -4.89 14.19
N ARG A 402 -14.85 -5.07 13.21
CA ARG A 402 -13.83 -4.08 12.83
C ARG A 402 -13.69 -4.04 11.32
N VAL A 403 -13.42 -2.85 10.79
CA VAL A 403 -13.14 -2.63 9.37
C VAL A 403 -11.85 -1.85 9.22
N TYR A 404 -10.88 -2.45 8.53
CA TYR A 404 -9.61 -1.84 8.16
C TYR A 404 -9.64 -1.54 6.66
N THR A 405 -9.29 -0.33 6.24
CA THR A 405 -9.26 0.03 4.83
C THR A 405 -8.05 0.91 4.54
N GLY A 406 -7.25 0.52 3.55
CA GLY A 406 -6.00 1.19 3.21
C GLY A 406 -5.06 0.27 2.44
N SER A 407 -3.78 0.65 2.34
CA SER A 407 -2.74 -0.19 1.75
C SER A 407 -1.89 -0.79 2.87
N PHE A 408 -2.01 -2.10 3.06
CA PHE A 408 -1.32 -2.84 4.13
C PHE A 408 -0.27 -3.79 3.57
N MET A 409 -0.56 -4.45 2.45
CA MET A 409 0.37 -5.30 1.71
C MET A 409 0.14 -5.08 0.22
N THR A 410 1.03 -4.32 -0.40
CA THR A 410 0.90 -3.92 -1.81
C THR A 410 1.57 -4.94 -2.73
N SER A 411 1.53 -4.66 -4.02
CA SER A 411 2.35 -5.26 -5.06
C SER A 411 2.82 -4.12 -5.97
N LEU A 412 3.74 -3.30 -5.47
CA LEU A 412 4.24 -2.09 -6.14
C LEU A 412 3.11 -1.17 -6.62
N ASP A 413 2.99 -0.96 -7.93
CA ASP A 413 2.01 -0.12 -8.62
C ASP A 413 0.84 -0.91 -9.20
N MET A 414 0.56 -2.12 -8.68
CA MET A 414 -0.60 -2.90 -9.08
C MET A 414 -1.89 -2.15 -8.72
N ALA A 415 -2.75 -1.92 -9.71
CA ALA A 415 -4.11 -1.46 -9.47
C ALA A 415 -4.98 -2.67 -9.13
N GLY A 416 -5.64 -2.64 -7.99
CA GLY A 416 -6.49 -3.69 -7.47
C GLY A 416 -6.65 -3.60 -5.96
N PHE A 417 -7.47 -4.50 -5.42
CA PHE A 417 -7.63 -4.64 -3.98
C PHE A 417 -7.75 -6.12 -3.59
N SER A 418 -7.52 -6.42 -2.32
CA SER A 418 -7.87 -7.69 -1.71
C SER A 418 -8.81 -7.49 -0.53
N ILE A 419 -9.62 -8.51 -0.27
CA ILE A 419 -10.46 -8.60 0.92
C ILE A 419 -9.89 -9.70 1.79
N SER A 420 -9.62 -9.39 3.05
CA SER A 420 -9.32 -10.37 4.09
C SER A 420 -10.45 -10.40 5.11
N ILE A 421 -10.88 -11.59 5.49
CA ILE A 421 -11.87 -11.83 6.54
C ILE A 421 -11.23 -12.71 7.59
N MET A 422 -11.14 -12.21 8.82
CA MET A 422 -10.68 -12.97 9.97
C MET A 422 -11.87 -13.27 10.89
N LYS A 423 -12.10 -14.55 11.21
CA LYS A 423 -13.04 -14.93 12.27
C LYS A 423 -12.48 -14.39 13.60
N ALA A 424 -13.31 -13.66 14.34
CA ALA A 424 -12.89 -13.00 15.55
C ALA A 424 -13.60 -13.58 16.77
N ASP A 425 -12.83 -13.99 17.76
CA ASP A 425 -13.27 -14.21 19.14
C ASP A 425 -12.93 -12.99 20.01
N SER A 426 -13.20 -13.05 21.31
CA SER A 426 -12.87 -11.95 22.23
C SER A 426 -11.37 -11.70 22.35
N GLU A 427 -10.55 -12.73 22.22
CA GLU A 427 -9.10 -12.64 22.37
C GLU A 427 -8.49 -11.95 21.15
N ILE A 428 -8.85 -12.37 19.94
CA ILE A 428 -8.45 -11.71 18.69
C ILE A 428 -8.84 -10.23 18.71
N LEU A 429 -10.07 -9.88 19.10
CA LEU A 429 -10.48 -8.47 19.17
C LEU A 429 -9.63 -7.68 20.17
N LEU A 430 -9.39 -8.24 21.37
CA LEU A 430 -8.55 -7.59 22.38
C LEU A 430 -7.12 -7.37 21.85
N ARG A 431 -6.56 -8.34 21.13
CA ARG A 431 -5.21 -8.24 20.54
C ARG A 431 -5.17 -7.22 19.40
N LEU A 432 -6.20 -7.15 18.57
CA LEU A 432 -6.31 -6.15 17.50
C LEU A 432 -6.42 -4.73 18.05
N ASP A 433 -7.21 -4.54 19.11
CA ASP A 433 -7.42 -3.24 19.77
C ASP A 433 -6.23 -2.82 20.67
N ALA A 434 -5.32 -3.74 21.01
CA ALA A 434 -4.15 -3.43 21.81
C ALA A 434 -3.28 -2.34 21.16
N PRO A 435 -2.69 -1.41 21.93
CA PRO A 435 -1.92 -0.31 21.36
C PRO A 435 -0.67 -0.79 20.61
N THR A 436 -0.31 -0.09 19.55
CA THR A 436 0.95 -0.30 18.81
C THR A 436 1.60 1.02 18.42
N LYS A 437 2.92 0.99 18.26
CA LYS A 437 3.71 2.11 17.70
C LYS A 437 4.18 1.84 16.27
N ALA A 438 3.70 0.75 15.64
CA ALA A 438 3.97 0.45 14.24
C ALA A 438 3.43 1.58 13.33
N PRO A 439 4.25 2.19 12.46
CA PRO A 439 3.85 3.39 11.74
C PRO A 439 2.63 3.24 10.83
N TYR A 440 2.40 2.05 10.26
CA TYR A 440 1.34 1.81 9.28
C TYR A 440 0.15 0.99 9.82
N TRP A 441 0.08 0.77 11.13
CA TRP A 441 -1.15 0.23 11.72
C TRP A 441 -2.19 1.35 11.87
N PRO A 442 -3.42 1.17 11.35
CA PRO A 442 -4.44 2.20 11.36
C PRO A 442 -4.92 2.47 12.80
N VAL A 443 -5.09 3.75 13.12
CA VAL A 443 -5.53 4.22 14.43
C VAL A 443 -7.03 4.55 14.40
N GLY A 444 -7.76 4.28 15.49
CA GLY A 444 -9.16 4.73 15.67
C GLY A 444 -10.23 3.84 15.03
N VAL A 445 -9.92 2.55 14.87
CA VAL A 445 -10.86 1.52 14.38
C VAL A 445 -11.51 0.70 15.51
N ASP A 446 -11.13 0.97 16.76
CA ASP A 446 -11.63 0.33 17.96
C ASP A 446 -13.01 0.86 18.38
N GLY A 447 -13.77 0.04 19.13
CA GLY A 447 -15.05 0.44 19.73
C GLY A 447 -16.32 -0.03 19.00
N GLU A 448 -17.48 0.43 19.46
CA GLU A 448 -18.78 0.18 18.83
C GLU A 448 -19.01 1.14 17.65
N HIS A 449 -19.46 0.62 16.51
CA HIS A 449 -19.78 1.42 15.34
C HIS A 449 -21.20 2.04 15.48
N PRO A 450 -21.33 3.37 15.69
CA PRO A 450 -22.65 4.00 15.71
C PRO A 450 -23.30 3.97 14.31
N PRO A 451 -24.62 4.20 14.20
CA PRO A 451 -25.29 4.28 12.91
C PRO A 451 -24.62 5.29 11.97
N ALA A 452 -24.34 4.87 10.73
CA ALA A 452 -23.60 5.68 9.74
C ALA A 452 -24.29 6.99 9.33
N LYS A 453 -25.60 7.13 9.60
CA LYS A 453 -26.38 8.33 9.29
C LYS A 453 -27.00 8.87 10.56
N ILE A 454 -26.72 10.14 10.84
CA ILE A 454 -27.44 10.90 11.88
C ILE A 454 -28.63 11.58 11.20
N PRO A 455 -29.87 11.32 11.64
CA PRO A 455 -31.06 11.98 11.10
C PRO A 455 -31.11 13.42 11.62
N VAL A 456 -30.36 14.32 10.98
CA VAL A 456 -30.43 15.76 11.28
C VAL A 456 -31.53 16.36 10.39
N PRO A 457 -32.58 16.97 10.97
CA PRO A 457 -33.55 17.74 10.19
C PRO A 457 -32.81 18.85 9.45
N VAL A 458 -32.93 18.87 8.11
CA VAL A 458 -32.35 19.94 7.31
C VAL A 458 -33.00 21.26 7.74
N PRO A 459 -32.23 22.27 8.21
CA PRO A 459 -32.80 23.56 8.56
C PRO A 459 -33.56 24.11 7.36
N PRO A 460 -34.77 24.69 7.53
CA PRO A 460 -35.47 25.31 6.42
C PRO A 460 -34.55 26.36 5.79
N SER A 461 -34.22 26.17 4.51
CA SER A 461 -33.37 27.07 3.76
C SER A 461 -34.05 28.45 3.73
N ARG A 462 -33.34 29.48 4.21
CA ARG A 462 -33.82 30.89 4.22
C ARG A 462 -34.02 31.47 2.81
N SER A 463 -33.77 30.71 1.74
CA SER A 463 -33.99 31.12 0.35
C SER A 463 -35.46 30.99 -0.12
N THR A 464 -36.38 30.51 0.72
CA THR A 464 -37.81 30.40 0.40
C THR A 464 -38.63 31.62 0.84
N ARG A 465 -38.01 32.81 0.99
CA ARG A 465 -38.76 34.06 1.13
C ARG A 465 -38.97 34.66 -0.26
N ASN A 466 -40.15 34.36 -0.84
CA ASN A 466 -40.72 34.84 -2.10
C ASN A 466 -40.60 33.92 -3.32
N GLU A 467 -40.89 32.63 -3.17
CA GLU A 467 -41.51 31.91 -4.29
C GLU A 467 -43.01 31.86 -3.99
N GLU A 468 -43.79 32.70 -4.69
CA GLU A 468 -45.05 32.18 -5.20
C GLU A 468 -44.69 30.84 -5.82
N VAL A 469 -45.27 29.74 -5.33
CA VAL A 469 -45.09 28.42 -5.92
C VAL A 469 -45.49 28.60 -7.38
N LEU A 470 -44.50 28.75 -8.27
CA LEU A 470 -44.71 28.80 -9.71
C LEU A 470 -45.12 27.39 -10.09
N THR A 471 -46.39 27.08 -9.87
CA THR A 471 -46.99 25.84 -10.31
C THR A 471 -46.90 25.82 -11.82
N GLN A 472 -46.32 24.74 -12.36
CA GLN A 472 -46.29 24.49 -13.78
C GLN A 472 -47.71 24.71 -14.35
N PRO A 473 -47.87 25.56 -15.38
CA PRO A 473 -49.19 25.81 -15.94
C PRO A 473 -49.77 24.51 -16.51
N HIS A 474 -51.06 24.28 -16.27
CA HIS A 474 -51.75 23.04 -16.65
C HIS A 474 -51.75 22.80 -18.17
N GLU A 475 -51.58 23.86 -18.96
CA GLU A 475 -51.29 23.84 -20.40
C GLU A 475 -50.32 24.97 -20.76
N LEU A 476 -49.34 24.67 -21.61
CA LEU A 476 -48.42 25.67 -22.15
C LEU A 476 -49.12 26.51 -23.23
N ASN A 477 -48.94 27.83 -23.19
CA ASN A 477 -49.33 28.68 -24.31
C ASN A 477 -48.32 28.55 -25.46
N LYS A 478 -48.60 29.17 -26.62
CA LYS A 478 -47.70 29.10 -27.81
C LYS A 478 -46.26 29.53 -27.51
N GLN A 479 -46.05 30.53 -26.64
CA GLN A 479 -44.71 30.98 -26.24
C GLN A 479 -44.04 29.97 -25.30
N GLY A 480 -44.80 29.32 -24.42
CA GLY A 480 -44.34 28.25 -23.54
C GLY A 480 -43.84 27.03 -24.32
N TYR A 481 -44.55 26.62 -25.38
CA TYR A 481 -44.08 25.56 -26.28
C TYR A 481 -42.79 25.94 -27.01
N ILE A 482 -42.67 27.18 -27.49
CA ILE A 482 -41.43 27.67 -28.13
C ILE A 482 -40.26 27.63 -27.14
N LEU A 483 -40.49 28.09 -25.91
CA LEU A 483 -39.48 28.08 -24.85
C LEU A 483 -39.08 26.65 -24.46
N GLN A 484 -40.04 25.74 -24.33
CA GLN A 484 -39.79 24.32 -24.06
C GLN A 484 -38.87 23.71 -25.12
N VAL A 485 -39.21 23.86 -26.40
CA VAL A 485 -38.41 23.34 -27.52
C VAL A 485 -37.01 23.95 -27.52
N ALA A 486 -36.89 25.25 -27.22
CA ALA A 486 -35.59 25.92 -27.14
C ALA A 486 -34.71 25.38 -25.99
N ILE A 487 -35.30 25.15 -24.81
CA ILE A 487 -34.58 24.57 -23.66
C ILE A 487 -34.17 23.12 -23.97
N GLU A 488 -35.05 22.31 -24.54
CA GLU A 488 -34.74 20.94 -24.96
C GLU A 488 -33.61 20.92 -26.00
N ALA A 489 -33.63 21.81 -26.99
CA ALA A 489 -32.55 21.92 -27.96
C ALA A 489 -31.22 22.32 -27.32
N ALA A 490 -31.23 23.32 -26.42
CA ALA A 490 -30.01 23.79 -25.74
C ALA A 490 -29.41 22.72 -24.82
N THR A 491 -30.23 22.04 -24.02
CA THR A 491 -29.80 20.96 -23.12
C THR A 491 -29.26 19.76 -23.90
N ASN A 492 -29.92 19.33 -24.98
CA ASN A 492 -29.42 18.27 -25.84
C ASN A 492 -28.09 18.64 -26.52
N ALA A 493 -27.92 19.90 -26.95
CA ALA A 493 -26.66 20.37 -27.49
C ALA A 493 -25.54 20.28 -26.45
N VAL A 494 -25.77 20.72 -25.21
CA VAL A 494 -24.81 20.60 -24.10
C VAL A 494 -24.47 19.13 -23.81
N ILE A 495 -25.48 18.26 -23.77
CA ILE A 495 -25.29 16.81 -23.55
C ILE A 495 -24.39 16.21 -24.65
N SER A 496 -24.61 16.58 -25.92
CA SER A 496 -23.81 16.08 -27.03
C SER A 496 -22.35 16.54 -27.01
N LEU A 497 -22.07 17.68 -26.37
CA LEU A 497 -20.74 18.27 -26.26
C LEU A 497 -19.95 17.78 -25.05
N LYS A 498 -20.50 16.90 -24.21
CA LYS A 498 -19.88 16.44 -22.96
C LYS A 498 -18.41 16.03 -23.14
N GLU A 499 -18.13 15.11 -24.06
CA GLU A 499 -16.77 14.57 -24.22
C GLU A 499 -15.80 15.63 -24.78
N SER A 500 -16.24 16.46 -25.73
CA SER A 500 -15.41 17.55 -26.28
C SER A 500 -15.11 18.64 -25.25
N LEU A 501 -16.09 19.00 -24.42
CA LEU A 501 -15.90 19.97 -23.34
C LEU A 501 -14.93 19.45 -22.28
N ASN A 502 -15.02 18.18 -21.90
CA ASN A 502 -14.03 17.53 -21.04
C ASN A 502 -12.63 17.51 -21.69
N GLU A 503 -12.54 17.20 -23.00
CA GLU A 503 -11.26 17.19 -23.71
C GLU A 503 -10.61 18.57 -23.73
N TRP A 504 -11.36 19.62 -24.05
CA TRP A 504 -10.85 21.00 -24.06
C TRP A 504 -10.43 21.46 -22.67
N ASP A 505 -11.26 21.15 -21.67
CA ASP A 505 -10.97 21.46 -20.28
C ASP A 505 -9.73 20.71 -19.78
N SER A 506 -9.51 19.45 -20.18
CA SER A 506 -8.33 18.67 -19.78
C SER A 506 -6.98 19.27 -20.23
N LYS A 507 -6.97 20.21 -21.18
CA LYS A 507 -5.74 20.86 -21.65
C LYS A 507 -5.15 21.85 -20.63
N VAL A 508 -5.99 22.47 -19.80
CA VAL A 508 -5.59 23.54 -18.87
C VAL A 508 -6.37 23.55 -17.55
N GLY A 509 -7.58 23.01 -17.53
CA GLY A 509 -8.42 22.78 -16.35
C GLY A 509 -8.35 21.34 -15.83
N ASP A 510 -9.41 20.92 -15.15
CA ASP A 510 -9.50 19.61 -14.48
C ASP A 510 -10.20 18.52 -15.31
N GLY A 511 -10.72 18.88 -16.49
CA GLY A 511 -11.28 17.94 -17.46
C GLY A 511 -12.70 17.50 -17.12
N ASP A 512 -13.42 18.28 -16.32
CA ASP A 512 -14.74 17.93 -15.79
C ASP A 512 -15.89 18.81 -16.33
N CYS A 513 -15.56 19.92 -17.01
CA CYS A 513 -16.54 20.91 -17.44
C CYS A 513 -17.71 20.31 -18.22
N GLY A 514 -17.44 19.41 -19.16
CA GLY A 514 -18.47 18.73 -19.94
C GLY A 514 -19.37 17.84 -19.07
N SER A 515 -18.80 17.13 -18.10
CA SER A 515 -19.55 16.31 -17.14
C SER A 515 -20.39 17.15 -16.17
N THR A 516 -19.89 18.32 -15.77
CA THR A 516 -20.62 19.29 -14.96
C THR A 516 -21.80 19.88 -15.72
N MET A 517 -21.60 20.30 -16.97
CA MET A 517 -22.66 20.84 -17.82
C MET A 517 -23.69 19.77 -18.23
N PHE A 518 -23.25 18.53 -18.48
CA PHE A 518 -24.13 17.38 -18.73
C PHE A 518 -25.09 17.12 -17.55
N ARG A 519 -24.60 17.17 -16.30
CA ARG A 519 -25.43 17.01 -15.11
C ARG A 519 -26.52 18.09 -15.02
N GLY A 520 -26.15 19.35 -15.26
CA GLY A 520 -27.10 20.46 -15.28
C GLY A 520 -28.15 20.32 -16.38
N ALA A 521 -27.73 19.99 -17.61
CA ALA A 521 -28.63 19.81 -18.73
C ALA A 521 -29.60 18.62 -18.53
N THR A 522 -29.11 17.51 -17.98
CA THR A 522 -29.93 16.33 -17.66
C THR A 522 -30.95 16.65 -16.57
N ALA A 523 -30.55 17.37 -15.52
CA ALA A 523 -31.47 17.79 -14.45
C ALA A 523 -32.60 18.68 -14.97
N ILE A 524 -32.31 19.61 -15.90
CA ILE A 524 -33.33 20.45 -16.55
C ILE A 524 -34.31 19.58 -17.36
N LEU A 525 -33.81 18.63 -18.16
CA LEU A 525 -34.67 17.74 -18.94
C LEU A 525 -35.54 16.83 -18.05
N GLU A 526 -35.01 16.36 -16.92
CA GLU A 526 -35.78 15.58 -15.95
C GLU A 526 -36.86 16.42 -15.26
N ASP A 527 -36.58 17.69 -14.96
CA ASP A 527 -37.54 18.60 -14.36
C ASP A 527 -38.68 18.94 -15.33
N MET A 528 -38.35 19.14 -16.61
CA MET A 528 -39.35 19.41 -17.67
C MET A 528 -40.30 18.23 -17.96
N ARG A 529 -39.94 17.01 -17.52
CA ARG A 529 -40.78 15.80 -17.66
C ARG A 529 -41.76 15.61 -16.51
N LYS A 530 -41.53 16.26 -15.37
CA LYS A 530 -42.46 16.28 -14.24
C LYS A 530 -43.61 17.23 -14.57
#